data_AF-A0A524IWA8-F1
#
_entry.id   AF-A0A524IWA8-F1
#
_cell.length_a   1.000
_cell.length_b   1.000
_cell.length_c   1.000
_cell.angle_alpha   90.00
_cell.angle_beta   90.00
_cell.angle_gamma   90.00
#
_symmetry.space_group_name_H-M   'P 1'
#
loop_
_entity.id
_entity.type
_entity.pdbx_description
1 polymer ?
#
loop_
_entity_poly.entity_id
_entity_poly.type
_entity_poly.pdbx_seq_one_letter_code
_entity_poly.pdbx_strand_id
1 'polypeptide(L)'
;ILSVGGTSDPLKAEKSKADLSRDFQKTTALIDSSGHCLFIAFAILDIPSGFEGMVEEINAVLGTEMTGGEMVELGAEILRRERAFNEKAGFTKADDRLPEFMHHEPLPPHNVVVELSDDVYDSVFGEL
;
A
#
# COMPACT_ATOMS: atom_id res chain seq x y z
N ILE A 1 13.02 3.87 8.15
CA ILE A 1 13.16 2.66 8.99
C ILE A 1 13.06 1.47 8.04
N LEU A 2 14.08 0.61 8.04
CA LEU A 2 14.32 -0.57 7.18
C LEU A 2 14.60 -0.35 5.68
N SER A 3 14.15 0.74 5.06
CA SER A 3 14.48 1.09 3.66
C SER A 3 14.09 0.04 2.61
N VAL A 4 13.09 -0.78 2.93
CA VAL A 4 12.56 -1.86 2.09
C VAL A 4 11.70 -1.25 1.00
N GLY A 5 11.99 -1.56 -0.27
CA GLY A 5 11.31 -0.96 -1.42
C GLY A 5 11.59 0.54 -1.58
N GLY A 6 12.63 1.07 -0.92
CA GLY A 6 13.06 2.46 -1.05
C GLY A 6 13.18 3.23 0.28
N THR A 7 13.59 4.49 0.19
CA THR A 7 13.72 5.38 1.35
C THR A 7 12.74 6.54 1.25
N SER A 8 12.07 6.84 2.37
CA SER A 8 11.16 7.97 2.48
C SER A 8 11.31 8.60 3.87
N ASP A 9 11.25 9.93 3.95
CA ASP A 9 11.36 10.65 5.23
C ASP A 9 10.03 10.54 5.99
N PRO A 10 9.98 9.90 7.17
CA PRO A 10 8.73 9.66 7.87
C PRO A 10 8.07 10.95 8.40
N LEU A 11 8.80 12.06 8.52
CA LEU A 11 8.29 13.30 9.11
C LEU A 11 7.86 14.34 8.07
N LYS A 12 8.18 14.14 6.79
CA LYS A 12 7.81 15.09 5.74
C LYS A 12 6.43 14.78 5.16
N ALA A 13 5.60 15.81 5.13
CA ALA A 13 4.33 15.81 4.41
C ALA A 13 4.60 16.01 2.90
N GLU A 14 4.63 14.90 2.16
CA GLU A 14 4.89 14.90 0.72
C GLU A 14 3.68 14.32 -0.02
N LYS A 15 3.30 14.90 -1.17
CA LYS A 15 2.20 14.37 -1.98
C LYS A 15 2.46 12.96 -2.50
N SER A 16 3.72 12.62 -2.75
CA SER A 16 4.18 11.29 -3.18
C SER A 16 3.92 10.19 -2.13
N LYS A 17 3.56 10.54 -0.89
CA LYS A 17 3.16 9.57 0.13
C LYS A 17 1.90 8.82 -0.26
N ALA A 18 1.01 9.44 -1.03
CA ALA A 18 -0.18 8.78 -1.54
C ALA A 18 0.18 7.64 -2.50
N ASP A 19 1.09 7.89 -3.43
CA ASP A 19 1.57 6.90 -4.41
C ASP A 19 2.32 5.78 -3.71
N LEU A 20 3.20 6.13 -2.78
CA LEU A 20 3.89 5.15 -1.94
C LEU A 20 2.91 4.25 -1.19
N SER A 21 1.89 4.83 -0.55
CA SER A 21 0.85 4.07 0.15
C SER A 21 0.09 3.15 -0.80
N ARG A 22 -0.29 3.65 -1.99
CA ARG A 22 -1.02 2.88 -3.01
C ARG A 22 -0.22 1.67 -3.49
N ASP A 23 1.05 1.85 -3.83
CA ASP A 23 1.90 0.77 -4.37
C ASP A 23 2.17 -0.33 -3.33
N PHE A 24 2.38 0.06 -2.07
CA PHE A 24 2.50 -0.90 -0.97
C PHE A 24 1.20 -1.67 -0.74
N GLN A 25 0.04 -0.99 -0.76
CA GLN A 25 -1.25 -1.66 -0.64
C GLN A 25 -1.49 -2.67 -1.79
N LYS A 26 -1.16 -2.32 -3.04
CA LYS A 26 -1.29 -3.23 -4.20
C LYS A 26 -0.46 -4.49 -3.99
N THR A 27 0.80 -4.32 -3.58
CA THR A 27 1.72 -5.44 -3.36
C THR A 27 1.26 -6.31 -2.18
N THR A 28 0.83 -5.69 -1.07
CA THR A 28 0.31 -6.42 0.09
C THR A 28 -0.97 -7.19 -0.23
N ALA A 29 -1.90 -6.62 -1.00
CA ALA A 29 -3.12 -7.31 -1.41
C ALA A 29 -2.81 -8.59 -2.22
N LEU A 30 -1.79 -8.55 -3.08
CA LEU A 30 -1.28 -9.73 -3.79
C LEU A 30 -0.69 -10.76 -2.82
N ILE A 31 0.19 -10.34 -1.91
CA ILE A 31 0.82 -11.23 -0.92
C ILE A 31 -0.24 -11.94 -0.06
N ASP A 32 -1.20 -11.18 0.48
CA ASP A 32 -2.27 -11.71 1.32
C ASP A 32 -3.16 -12.69 0.55
N SER A 33 -3.52 -12.36 -0.70
CA SER A 33 -4.38 -13.20 -1.54
C SER A 33 -3.71 -14.49 -2.01
N SER A 34 -2.38 -14.49 -2.12
CA SER A 34 -1.59 -15.68 -2.44
C SER A 34 -1.32 -16.57 -1.22
N GLY A 35 -1.71 -16.14 -0.01
CA GLY A 35 -1.54 -16.90 1.23
C GLY A 35 -0.13 -16.86 1.83
N HIS A 36 0.74 -16.00 1.30
CA HIS A 36 2.08 -15.80 1.82
C HIS A 36 2.07 -15.00 3.13
N CYS A 37 3.09 -15.21 3.96
CA CYS A 37 3.34 -14.31 5.09
C CYS A 37 3.83 -12.95 4.56
N LEU A 38 3.26 -11.85 5.06
CA LEU A 38 3.68 -10.48 4.71
C LEU A 38 5.20 -10.24 4.83
N PHE A 39 5.90 -11.00 5.67
CA PHE A 39 7.36 -10.85 5.85
C PHE A 39 8.18 -11.21 4.60
N ILE A 40 7.62 -11.86 3.58
CA ILE A 40 8.32 -12.00 2.31
C ILE A 40 8.56 -10.65 1.62
N ALA A 41 7.78 -9.61 1.95
CA ALA A 41 7.95 -8.25 1.43
C ALA A 41 9.38 -7.72 1.62
N PHE A 42 10.04 -8.08 2.73
CA PHE A 42 11.45 -7.73 2.99
C PHE A 42 12.42 -8.25 1.94
N ALA A 43 12.12 -9.41 1.35
CA ALA A 43 12.97 -10.01 0.32
C ALA A 43 12.53 -9.55 -1.07
N ILE A 44 11.24 -9.68 -1.40
CA ILE A 44 10.77 -9.48 -2.77
C ILE A 44 10.81 -8.02 -3.23
N LEU A 45 10.71 -7.06 -2.29
CA LEU A 45 10.78 -5.64 -2.65
C LEU A 45 12.22 -5.13 -2.88
N ASP A 46 13.22 -5.83 -2.35
CA ASP A 46 14.63 -5.43 -2.44
C ASP A 46 15.47 -6.34 -3.36
N ILE A 47 15.01 -7.58 -3.59
CA ILE A 47 15.71 -8.59 -4.38
C ILE A 47 14.84 -8.94 -5.60
N PRO A 48 15.19 -8.50 -6.82
CA PRO A 48 14.39 -8.75 -8.01
C PRO A 48 14.07 -10.23 -8.26
N SER A 49 15.06 -11.12 -8.08
CA SER A 49 14.85 -12.56 -8.23
C SER A 49 13.95 -13.15 -7.13
N GLY A 50 13.78 -12.45 -6.00
CA GLY A 50 12.82 -12.82 -4.97
C GLY A 50 11.39 -12.58 -5.42
N PHE A 51 11.11 -11.43 -6.06
CA PHE A 51 9.81 -11.16 -6.65
C PHE A 51 9.50 -12.08 -7.82
N GLU A 52 10.46 -12.29 -8.72
CA GLU A 52 10.33 -13.25 -9.83
C GLU A 52 10.01 -14.65 -9.30
N GLY A 53 10.72 -15.10 -8.26
CA GLY A 53 10.47 -16.40 -7.63
C GLY A 53 9.06 -16.55 -7.06
N MET A 54 8.50 -15.50 -6.41
CA MET A 54 7.12 -15.52 -5.93
C MET A 54 6.12 -15.63 -7.10
N VAL A 55 6.35 -14.90 -8.20
CA VAL A 55 5.48 -14.96 -9.39
C VAL A 55 5.53 -16.35 -10.03
N GLU A 56 6.73 -16.92 -10.20
CA GLU A 56 6.93 -18.27 -10.73
C GLU A 56 6.26 -19.33 -9.85
N GLU A 57 6.39 -19.21 -8.53
CA GLU A 57 5.74 -20.10 -7.57
C GLU A 57 4.22 -20.08 -7.73
N ILE A 58 3.61 -18.88 -7.71
CA ILE A 58 2.15 -18.74 -7.83
C ILE A 58 1.67 -19.32 -9.16
N ASN A 59 2.37 -19.01 -10.26
CA ASN A 59 2.06 -19.55 -11.58
C ASN A 59 2.15 -21.09 -11.61
N ALA A 60 3.19 -21.67 -10.99
CA ALA A 60 3.36 -23.12 -10.92
C ALA A 60 2.26 -23.80 -10.10
N VAL A 61 1.81 -23.19 -9.00
CA VAL A 61 0.75 -23.72 -8.13
C VAL A 61 -0.62 -23.62 -8.79
N LEU A 62 -0.92 -22.49 -9.45
CA LEU A 62 -2.24 -22.21 -10.02
C LEU A 62 -2.38 -22.64 -11.48
N GLY A 63 -1.28 -22.98 -12.14
CA GLY A 63 -1.26 -23.28 -13.58
C GLY A 63 -1.51 -22.06 -14.46
N THR A 64 -1.08 -20.87 -14.00
CA THR A 64 -1.23 -19.59 -14.71
C THR A 64 0.09 -19.17 -15.37
N GLU A 65 0.03 -18.15 -16.23
CA GLU A 65 1.19 -17.58 -16.93
C GLU A 65 1.24 -16.05 -16.74
N MET A 66 0.88 -15.57 -15.56
CA MET A 66 0.83 -14.13 -15.27
C MET A 66 2.24 -13.55 -15.17
N THR A 67 2.44 -12.38 -15.77
CA THR A 67 3.64 -11.57 -15.57
C THR A 67 3.63 -10.91 -14.19
N GLY A 68 4.80 -10.46 -13.72
CA GLY A 68 4.89 -9.71 -12.47
C GLY A 68 4.04 -8.43 -12.45
N GLY A 69 3.92 -7.74 -13.60
CA GLY A 69 3.04 -6.58 -13.73
C GLY A 69 1.57 -6.92 -13.61
N GLU A 70 1.12 -8.02 -14.22
CA GLU A 70 -0.26 -8.50 -14.10
C GLU A 70 -0.59 -8.96 -12.66
N MET A 71 0.38 -9.53 -11.95
CA MET A 71 0.22 -9.88 -10.53
C MET A 71 0.04 -8.66 -9.64
N VAL A 72 0.81 -7.58 -9.85
CA VAL A 72 0.63 -6.33 -9.10
C VAL A 72 -0.71 -5.67 -9.44
N GLU A 73 -1.12 -5.72 -10.71
CA GLU A 73 -2.43 -5.22 -11.14
C GLU A 73 -3.60 -6.03 -10.55
N LEU A 74 -3.43 -7.34 -10.33
CA LEU A 74 -4.39 -8.12 -9.56
C LEU A 74 -4.57 -7.57 -8.14
N GLY A 75 -3.49 -7.13 -7.49
CA GLY A 75 -3.53 -6.42 -6.22
C GLY A 75 -4.36 -5.13 -6.28
N ALA A 76 -4.21 -4.34 -7.35
CA ALA A 76 -5.04 -3.15 -7.58
C ALA A 76 -6.52 -3.51 -7.74
N GLU A 77 -6.83 -4.55 -8.50
CA GLU A 77 -8.19 -5.02 -8.71
C GLU A 77 -8.86 -5.50 -7.41
N ILE A 78 -8.10 -6.16 -6.52
CA ILE A 78 -8.58 -6.53 -5.18
C ILE A 78 -8.97 -5.28 -4.39
N LEU A 79 -8.09 -4.27 -4.34
CA LEU A 79 -8.36 -3.02 -3.64
C LEU A 79 -9.57 -2.28 -4.20
N ARG A 80 -9.76 -2.25 -5.53
CA ARG A 80 -10.96 -1.65 -6.16
C ARG A 80 -12.23 -2.35 -5.69
N ARG A 81 -12.23 -3.68 -5.56
CA ARG A 81 -13.38 -4.47 -5.10
C ARG A 81 -13.69 -4.22 -3.63
N GLU A 82 -12.67 -4.21 -2.78
CA GLU A 82 -12.79 -3.89 -1.36
C GLU A 82 -13.32 -2.48 -1.15
N ARG A 83 -12.82 -1.51 -1.92
CA ARG A 83 -13.28 -0.12 -1.88
C ARG A 83 -14.74 -0.01 -2.31
N ALA A 84 -15.11 -0.63 -3.43
CA ALA A 84 -16.49 -0.66 -3.92
C ALA A 84 -17.45 -1.33 -2.92
N PHE A 85 -16.98 -2.31 -2.14
CA PHE A 85 -17.74 -2.89 -1.04
C PHE A 85 -17.96 -1.87 0.08
N ASN A 86 -16.92 -1.18 0.53
CA ASN A 86 -17.01 -0.16 1.59
C ASN A 86 -17.89 1.03 1.17
N GLU A 87 -17.77 1.50 -0.06
CA GLU A 87 -18.62 2.57 -0.60
C GLU A 87 -20.11 2.19 -0.60
N LYS A 88 -20.43 0.94 -0.94
CA LYS A 88 -21.79 0.40 -0.83
C LYS A 88 -22.28 0.27 0.61
N ALA A 89 -21.35 0.11 1.56
CA ALA A 89 -21.65 0.15 2.99
C ALA A 89 -21.80 1.58 3.54
N GLY A 90 -21.54 2.60 2.72
CA GLY A 90 -21.73 4.01 3.08
C GLY A 90 -20.45 4.75 3.49
N PHE A 91 -19.28 4.12 3.37
CA PHE A 91 -18.01 4.81 3.61
C PHE A 91 -17.75 5.85 2.52
N THR A 92 -17.21 6.98 2.95
CA THR A 92 -16.86 8.13 2.12
C THR A 92 -15.44 8.58 2.41
N LYS A 93 -14.95 9.56 1.65
CA LYS A 93 -13.65 10.17 1.93
C LYS A 93 -13.55 10.84 3.31
N ALA A 94 -14.67 11.16 3.95
CA ALA A 94 -14.67 11.69 5.31
C ALA A 94 -14.21 10.65 6.35
N ASP A 95 -14.33 9.35 6.02
CA ASP A 95 -13.91 8.24 6.86
C ASP A 95 -12.41 7.91 6.69
N ASP A 96 -11.77 8.43 5.64
CA ASP A 96 -10.34 8.28 5.35
C ASP A 96 -9.54 9.45 5.95
N ARG A 97 -9.81 9.79 7.23
CA ARG A 97 -9.17 10.90 7.94
C ARG A 97 -8.48 10.43 9.21
N LEU A 98 -7.36 11.07 9.54
CA LEU A 98 -6.66 10.80 10.78
C LEU A 98 -7.43 11.38 11.98
N PRO A 99 -7.28 10.79 13.17
CA PRO A 99 -7.83 11.37 14.39
C PRO A 99 -7.37 12.82 14.61
N GLU A 100 -8.30 13.69 15.05
CA GLU A 100 -8.09 15.13 15.26
C GLU A 100 -6.82 15.45 16.08
N PHE A 101 -6.56 14.68 17.14
CA PHE A 101 -5.40 14.92 18.00
C PHE A 101 -4.06 14.87 17.24
N MET A 102 -3.96 14.10 16.15
CA MET A 102 -2.73 14.03 15.35
C MET A 102 -2.41 15.35 14.62
N HIS A 103 -3.41 16.23 14.46
CA HIS A 103 -3.24 17.56 13.87
C HIS A 103 -2.97 18.67 14.90
N HIS A 104 -3.09 18.38 16.20
CA HIS A 104 -3.04 19.40 17.25
C HIS A 104 -2.05 19.10 18.37
N GLU A 105 -1.79 17.82 18.66
CA GLU A 105 -0.99 17.39 19.80
C GLU A 105 0.41 16.93 19.35
N PRO A 106 1.46 17.75 19.51
CA PRO A 106 2.82 17.32 19.23
C PRO A 106 3.29 16.30 20.27
N LEU A 107 3.82 15.17 19.79
CA LEU A 107 4.34 14.11 20.66
C LEU A 107 5.89 14.05 20.62
N PRO A 108 6.58 13.95 21.77
CA PRO A 108 8.01 13.68 21.80
C PRO A 108 8.37 12.34 21.13
N PRO A 109 9.59 12.19 20.58
CA PRO A 109 10.68 13.17 20.59
C PRO A 109 10.63 14.17 19.42
N HIS A 110 9.80 13.92 18.40
CA HIS A 110 9.81 14.71 17.17
C HIS A 110 9.02 16.02 17.30
N ASN A 111 8.03 16.06 18.18
CA ASN A 111 7.18 17.23 18.44
C ASN A 111 6.56 17.82 17.15
N VAL A 112 6.21 16.95 16.20
CA VAL A 112 5.52 17.31 14.96
C VAL A 112 4.04 16.93 15.05
N VAL A 113 3.22 17.60 14.24
CA VAL A 113 1.83 17.24 13.97
C VAL A 113 1.68 16.85 12.50
N VAL A 114 0.56 16.25 12.14
CA VAL A 114 0.26 15.91 10.74
C VAL A 114 -0.01 17.19 9.94
N GLU A 115 0.83 17.41 8.94
CA GLU A 115 0.69 18.53 7.97
C GLU A 115 0.26 18.05 6.57
N LEU A 116 -0.06 16.76 6.42
CA LEU A 116 -0.64 16.22 5.19
C LEU A 116 -2.04 16.77 4.98
N SER A 117 -2.29 17.30 3.79
CA SER A 117 -3.59 17.83 3.40
C SER A 117 -4.54 16.74 2.91
N ASP A 118 -5.85 16.99 3.05
CA ASP A 118 -6.93 16.10 2.63
C ASP A 118 -6.82 15.60 1.18
N ASP A 119 -6.29 16.42 0.26
CA ASP A 119 -6.09 16.03 -1.13
C ASP A 119 -5.06 14.91 -1.31
N VAL A 120 -4.11 14.77 -0.38
CA VAL A 120 -3.15 13.65 -0.39
C VAL A 120 -3.81 12.36 0.07
N TYR A 121 -4.70 12.41 1.06
CA TYR A 121 -5.49 11.25 1.46
C TYR A 121 -6.46 10.83 0.36
N ASP A 122 -7.16 11.81 -0.23
CA ASP A 122 -8.12 11.58 -1.32
C ASP A 122 -7.44 11.00 -2.58
N SER A 123 -6.13 11.23 -2.79
CA SER A 123 -5.40 10.71 -3.95
C SER A 123 -4.84 9.30 -3.78
N VAL A 124 -4.87 8.71 -2.58
CA VAL A 124 -4.36 7.34 -2.33
C VAL A 124 -5.01 6.33 -3.28
N PHE A 125 -6.32 6.46 -3.52
CA PHE A 125 -7.09 5.56 -4.37
C PHE A 125 -7.43 6.13 -5.76
N GLY A 126 -6.89 7.30 -6.13
CA GLY A 126 -7.32 8.03 -7.33
C GLY A 126 -6.95 7.35 -8.65
N GLU A 127 -5.72 6.84 -8.76
CA GLU A 127 -5.23 6.08 -9.91
C GLU A 127 -5.28 4.56 -9.67
N LEU A 128 -6.17 4.10 -8.78
CA LEU A 128 -6.29 2.67 -8.51
C LEU A 128 -6.72 1.91 -9.74
#